data_AF-A0A4Y8CAK2-F1
#
_entry.id   AF-A0A4Y8CAK2-F1
#
_cell.length_a   1.000
_cell.length_b   1.000
_cell.length_c   1.000
_cell.angle_alpha   90.00
_cell.angle_beta   90.00
_cell.angle_gamma   90.00
#
_symmetry.space_group_name_H-M   'P 1'
#
loop_
_entity.id
_entity.type
_entity.pdbx_description
1 polymer ?
#
loop_
_entity_poly.entity_id
_entity_poly.type
_entity_poly.pdbx_seq_one_letter_code
_entity_poly.pdbx_strand_id
1 'polypeptide(L)'
;MEKFIKQFSFIALENIFRELPNKITHSFNDINDIKPPKLMYPIFYGSYDWHSSVHSHWLLVKILKDFSHFAPKDEIIKALDSQFTKEKAEGELKYLQNPAHKGFERPYGW
;
A
#
# COMPACT_ATOMS: atom_id res chain seq x y z
N MET A 1 -22.00 10.98 8.40
CA MET A 1 -20.64 11.28 7.88
C MET A 1 -19.57 10.69 8.79
N GLU A 2 -19.53 11.04 10.08
CA GLU A 2 -18.60 10.47 11.09
C GLU A 2 -18.50 8.94 11.08
N LYS A 3 -19.64 8.24 11.18
CA LYS A 3 -19.70 6.77 11.14
C LYS A 3 -18.93 6.17 9.94
N PHE A 4 -19.08 6.78 8.77
CA PHE A 4 -18.42 6.30 7.54
C PHE A 4 -16.91 6.58 7.57
N ILE A 5 -16.48 7.75 8.03
CA ILE A 5 -15.05 8.06 8.20
C ILE A 5 -14.39 7.05 9.13
N LYS A 6 -15.02 6.77 10.27
CA LYS A 6 -14.50 5.80 11.24
C LYS A 6 -14.47 4.37 10.66
N GLN A 7 -15.53 3.94 9.98
CA GLN A 7 -15.59 2.63 9.33
C GLN A 7 -14.53 2.49 8.22
N PHE A 8 -14.39 3.49 7.35
CA PHE A 8 -13.38 3.49 6.30
C PHE A 8 -11.96 3.53 6.84
N SER A 9 -11.73 4.25 7.94
CA SER A 9 -10.43 4.24 8.64
C SER A 9 -10.04 2.83 9.07
N PHE A 10 -10.96 2.09 9.70
CA PHE A 10 -10.68 0.72 10.15
C PHE A 10 -10.46 -0.25 9.00
N ILE A 11 -11.28 -0.17 7.94
CA ILE A 11 -11.09 -0.99 6.74
C ILE A 11 -9.71 -0.75 6.14
N ALA A 12 -9.31 0.52 5.96
CA ALA A 12 -8.02 0.86 5.39
C ALA A 12 -6.86 0.42 6.31
N LEU A 13 -6.95 0.66 7.62
CA LEU A 13 -5.97 0.22 8.61
C LEU A 13 -5.74 -1.30 8.58
N GLU A 14 -6.80 -2.08 8.44
CA GLU A 14 -6.68 -3.54 8.34
C GLU A 14 -6.06 -3.95 7.01
N ASN A 15 -6.52 -3.35 5.90
CA ASN A 15 -6.11 -3.73 4.56
C ASN A 15 -4.62 -3.49 4.29
N ILE A 16 -4.04 -2.38 4.78
CA ILE A 16 -2.61 -2.09 4.55
C ILE A 16 -1.65 -3.13 5.14
N PHE A 17 -2.10 -3.96 6.09
CA PHE A 17 -1.30 -5.05 6.67
C PHE A 17 -1.72 -6.45 6.19
N ARG A 18 -2.85 -6.58 5.50
CA ARG A 18 -3.38 -7.86 5.05
C ARG A 18 -2.72 -8.28 3.74
N GLU A 19 -1.75 -9.18 3.82
CA GLU A 19 -0.98 -9.63 2.66
C GLU A 19 -1.74 -10.60 1.74
N LEU A 20 -2.71 -11.37 2.24
CA LEU A 20 -3.42 -12.38 1.43
C LEU A 20 -4.95 -12.26 1.55
N PRO A 21 -5.71 -12.57 0.47
CA PRO A 21 -5.22 -12.90 -0.87
C PRO A 21 -4.61 -11.70 -1.60
N ASN A 22 -3.62 -11.95 -2.47
CA ASN A 22 -2.98 -10.92 -3.30
C ASN A 22 -2.92 -11.32 -4.77
N LYS A 23 -3.11 -10.35 -5.65
CA LYS A 23 -2.97 -10.45 -7.09
C LYS A 23 -1.75 -9.65 -7.52
N ILE A 24 -0.79 -10.37 -8.08
CA ILE A 24 0.45 -9.79 -8.61
C ILE A 24 0.32 -9.75 -10.14
N THR A 25 0.59 -8.59 -10.74
CA THR A 25 0.52 -8.41 -12.20
C THR A 25 1.71 -7.59 -12.68
N HIS A 26 2.80 -8.29 -13.00
CA HIS A 26 4.02 -7.74 -13.60
C HIS A 26 4.76 -8.82 -14.41
N SER A 27 5.80 -8.42 -15.13
CA SER A 27 6.73 -9.35 -15.78
C SER A 27 7.87 -9.72 -14.82
N PHE A 28 8.45 -10.90 -15.00
CA PHE A 28 9.65 -11.37 -14.31
C PHE A 28 10.79 -11.55 -15.32
N ASN A 29 12.04 -11.28 -14.93
CA ASN A 29 13.21 -11.57 -15.74
C ASN A 29 13.89 -12.89 -15.31
N ASP A 30 13.79 -13.25 -14.04
CA ASP A 30 14.40 -14.45 -13.45
C ASP A 30 13.41 -15.14 -12.50
N ILE A 31 13.52 -16.46 -12.34
CA ILE A 31 12.68 -17.22 -11.40
C ILE A 31 12.84 -16.74 -9.94
N ASN A 32 14.02 -16.22 -9.60
CA ASN A 32 14.32 -15.67 -8.28
C ASN A 32 13.63 -14.32 -8.01
N ASP A 33 13.01 -13.71 -9.01
CA ASP A 33 12.18 -12.52 -8.83
C ASP A 33 10.80 -12.85 -8.25
N ILE A 34 10.35 -14.12 -8.34
CA ILE A 34 9.07 -14.58 -7.80
C ILE A 34 9.14 -14.60 -6.27
N LYS A 35 8.43 -13.65 -5.65
CA LYS A 35 8.43 -13.43 -4.20
C LYS A 35 7.04 -13.10 -3.69
N PRO A 36 6.76 -13.30 -2.39
CA PRO A 36 5.56 -12.77 -1.76
C PRO A 36 5.55 -11.22 -1.79
N PRO A 37 4.36 -10.58 -1.80
CA PRO A 37 4.19 -9.12 -1.88
C PRO A 37 5.09 -8.34 -0.92
N LYS A 38 5.19 -8.76 0.34
CA LYS A 38 5.97 -8.05 1.37
C LYS A 38 7.46 -8.01 1.09
N LEU A 39 8.00 -8.96 0.33
CA LEU A 39 9.39 -8.95 -0.09
C LEU A 39 9.62 -8.19 -1.41
N MET A 40 8.56 -7.92 -2.17
CA MET A 40 8.62 -7.16 -3.41
C MET A 40 8.47 -5.66 -3.15
N TYR A 41 7.39 -5.26 -2.48
CA TYR A 41 7.02 -3.86 -2.24
C TYR A 41 6.59 -3.70 -0.77
N PRO A 42 7.54 -3.50 0.17
CA PRO A 42 7.34 -3.70 1.60
C PRO A 42 6.49 -2.62 2.30
N ILE A 43 6.16 -1.50 1.64
CA ILE A 43 5.19 -0.50 2.11
C ILE A 43 3.79 -0.90 1.64
N PHE A 44 3.66 -1.21 0.34
CA PHE A 44 2.38 -1.41 -0.33
C PHE A 44 2.00 -2.89 -0.52
N TYR A 45 2.41 -3.73 0.43
CA TYR A 45 2.24 -5.18 0.33
C TYR A 45 0.85 -5.68 0.69
N GLY A 46 0.13 -4.93 1.54
CA GLY A 46 -1.21 -5.30 1.97
C GLY A 46 -2.26 -5.06 0.88
N SER A 47 -3.50 -5.42 1.15
CA SER A 47 -4.65 -5.35 0.23
C SER A 47 -4.60 -6.40 -0.89
N TYR A 48 -5.62 -6.37 -1.74
CA TYR A 48 -5.77 -7.33 -2.83
C TYR A 48 -4.67 -7.22 -3.89
N ASP A 49 -4.13 -6.02 -4.12
CA ASP A 49 -2.98 -5.77 -4.98
C ASP A 49 -2.27 -4.50 -4.51
N TRP A 50 -1.11 -4.21 -5.11
CA TRP A 50 -0.32 -3.02 -4.80
C TRP A 50 -1.14 -1.73 -4.96
N HIS A 51 -1.93 -1.61 -6.03
CA HIS A 51 -2.76 -0.44 -6.31
C HIS A 51 -3.79 -0.18 -5.22
N SER A 52 -4.49 -1.23 -4.79
CA SER A 52 -5.45 -1.19 -3.69
C SER A 52 -4.79 -0.78 -2.37
N SER A 53 -3.54 -1.22 -2.16
CA SER A 53 -2.73 -0.81 -1.01
C SER A 53 -2.44 0.68 -1.03
N VAL A 54 -2.03 1.22 -2.19
CA VAL A 54 -1.79 2.65 -2.38
C VAL A 54 -3.04 3.47 -2.08
N HIS A 55 -4.22 3.03 -2.57
CA HIS A 55 -5.49 3.70 -2.26
C HIS A 55 -5.85 3.65 -0.78
N SER A 56 -5.60 2.53 -0.11
CA SER A 56 -5.86 2.39 1.33
C SER A 56 -4.95 3.35 2.13
N HIS A 57 -3.67 3.42 1.80
CA HIS A 57 -2.75 4.40 2.42
C HIS A 57 -3.16 5.85 2.12
N TRP A 58 -3.52 6.14 0.87
CA TRP A 58 -3.98 7.48 0.48
C TRP A 58 -5.25 7.90 1.23
N LEU A 59 -6.20 6.99 1.38
CA LEU A 59 -7.42 7.21 2.15
C LEU A 59 -7.11 7.57 3.61
N LEU A 60 -6.16 6.87 4.24
CA LEU A 60 -5.71 7.17 5.61
C LEU A 60 -5.11 8.58 5.72
N VAL A 61 -4.23 8.95 4.79
CA VAL A 61 -3.63 10.29 4.74
C VAL A 61 -4.70 11.37 4.50
N LYS A 62 -5.64 11.11 3.60
CA LYS A 62 -6.77 12.01 3.30
C LYS A 62 -7.67 12.21 4.52
N ILE A 63 -7.97 11.14 5.26
CA ILE A 63 -8.74 11.20 6.51
C ILE A 63 -8.00 12.00 7.57
N LEU A 64 -6.69 11.80 7.75
CA LEU A 64 -5.89 12.61 8.68
C LEU A 64 -5.92 14.10 8.32
N LYS A 65 -5.86 14.42 7.02
CA LYS A 65 -5.84 15.79 6.54
C LYS A 65 -7.16 16.53 6.78
N ASP A 66 -8.28 15.91 6.40
CA ASP A 66 -9.56 16.63 6.31
C ASP A 66 -10.61 16.21 7.34
N PHE A 67 -10.44 15.04 7.98
CA PHE A 67 -11.46 14.41 8.83
C PHE A 67 -10.89 13.83 10.13
N SER A 68 -9.73 14.30 10.58
CA SER A 68 -9.00 13.74 11.75
C SER A 68 -9.82 13.68 13.03
N HIS A 69 -10.80 14.58 13.21
CA HIS A 69 -11.64 14.65 14.42
C HIS A 69 -12.61 13.46 14.54
N PHE A 70 -12.88 12.77 13.42
CA PHE A 70 -13.81 11.64 13.34
C PHE A 70 -13.10 10.29 13.20
N ALA A 71 -11.78 10.27 13.27
CA ALA A 71 -10.95 9.11 12.95
C ALA A 71 -10.07 8.68 14.14
N PRO A 72 -9.65 7.41 14.21
CA PRO A 72 -8.65 6.94 15.15
C PRO A 72 -7.26 7.48 14.76
N LYS A 73 -7.03 8.77 15.01
CA LYS A 73 -5.88 9.53 14.49
C LYS A 73 -4.55 8.91 14.87
N ASP A 74 -4.37 8.56 16.13
CA ASP A 74 -3.09 8.07 16.65
C ASP A 74 -2.76 6.67 16.10
N GLU A 75 -3.77 5.83 15.92
CA GLU A 75 -3.63 4.52 15.28
C GLU A 75 -3.24 4.66 13.80
N ILE A 76 -3.83 5.62 13.09
CA ILE A 76 -3.48 5.89 11.69
C ILE A 76 -2.03 6.39 11.57
N ILE A 77 -1.63 7.34 12.41
CA ILE A 77 -0.24 7.86 12.42
C ILE A 77 0.73 6.72 12.71
N LYS A 78 0.48 5.95 13.77
CA LYS A 78 1.32 4.81 14.14
C LYS A 78 1.44 3.78 13.01
N ALA A 79 0.33 3.48 12.32
CA ALA A 79 0.33 2.56 11.21
C ALA A 79 1.15 3.09 10.03
N LEU A 80 0.96 4.35 9.65
CA LEU A 80 1.72 4.99 8.57
C LEU A 80 3.21 5.09 8.90
N ASP A 81 3.58 5.48 10.13
CA ASP A 81 4.98 5.53 10.57
C ASP A 81 5.65 4.15 10.51
N SER A 82 4.90 3.09 10.83
CA SER A 82 5.40 1.72 10.71
C SER A 82 5.57 1.24 9.26
N GLN A 83 4.86 1.83 8.30
CA GLN A 83 4.93 1.47 6.88
C GLN A 83 5.96 2.31 6.13
N PHE A 84 6.07 3.60 6.41
CA PHE A 84 6.97 4.52 5.70
C PHE A 84 8.30 4.68 6.43
N THR A 85 9.08 3.59 6.50
CA THR A 85 10.48 3.65 6.95
C THR A 85 11.43 3.77 5.77
N LYS A 86 12.66 4.24 6.02
CA LYS A 86 13.70 4.37 4.99
C LYS A 86 13.98 3.03 4.31
N GLU A 87 14.10 1.96 5.09
CA GLU A 87 14.42 0.61 4.62
C GLU A 87 13.31 0.07 3.72
N LYS A 88 12.04 0.31 4.08
CA LYS A 88 10.92 -0.11 3.23
C LYS A 88 10.84 0.72 1.95
N ALA A 89 11.09 2.03 2.03
CA ALA A 89 11.13 2.89 0.85
C ALA A 89 12.25 2.49 -0.13
N GLU A 90 13.41 2.06 0.37
CA GLU A 90 14.48 1.48 -0.46
C GLU A 90 14.05 0.17 -1.14
N GLY A 91 13.23 -0.64 -0.47
CA GLY A 91 12.61 -1.83 -1.05
C GLY A 91 11.64 -1.51 -2.20
N GLU A 92 10.75 -0.54 -1.99
CA GLU A 92 9.85 -0.05 -3.05
C GLU A 92 10.64 0.48 -4.25
N LEU A 93 11.68 1.28 -4.00
CA LEU A 93 12.54 1.83 -5.04
C LEU A 93 13.24 0.72 -5.84
N LYS A 94 13.79 -0.29 -5.15
CA LYS A 94 14.43 -1.43 -5.79
C LYS A 94 13.45 -2.18 -6.70
N TYR A 95 12.21 -2.37 -6.27
CA TYR A 95 11.17 -2.98 -7.08
C TYR A 95 10.88 -2.13 -8.33
N LEU A 96 10.64 -0.83 -8.17
CA LEU A 96 10.31 0.06 -9.30
C LEU A 96 11.47 0.25 -10.29
N GLN A 97 12.72 0.12 -9.83
CA GLN A 97 13.92 0.23 -10.67
C GLN A 97 14.21 -1.05 -11.48
N ASN A 98 13.56 -2.18 -11.19
CA ASN A 98 13.73 -3.40 -11.98
C ASN A 98 13.25 -3.14 -13.43
N PRO A 99 14.08 -3.40 -14.46
CA PRO A 99 13.70 -3.22 -15.85
C PRO A 99 12.41 -3.95 -16.26
N ALA A 100 12.09 -5.10 -15.66
CA ALA A 100 10.83 -5.82 -15.93
C ALA A 100 9.58 -5.07 -15.43
N HIS A 101 9.73 -4.17 -14.46
CA HIS A 101 8.61 -3.47 -13.83
C HIS A 101 8.37 -2.08 -14.45
N LYS A 102 9.09 -1.69 -15.52
CA LYS A 102 8.85 -0.41 -16.23
C LYS A 102 7.42 -0.23 -16.73
N GLY A 103 6.69 -1.33 -16.93
CA GLY A 103 5.30 -1.36 -17.36
C GLY A 103 4.26 -1.35 -16.23
N PHE A 104 4.70 -1.46 -14.98
CA PHE A 104 3.85 -1.73 -13.82
C PHE A 104 2.94 -0.54 -13.49
N GLU A 105 1.66 -0.83 -13.21
CA GLU A 105 0.66 0.12 -12.66
C GLU A 105 0.52 1.42 -13.45
N ARG A 106 0.40 1.31 -14.77
CA ARG A 106 0.12 2.45 -15.65
C ARG A 106 -1.35 2.83 -15.60
N PRO A 107 -1.68 4.13 -15.71
CA PRO A 107 -3.05 4.57 -15.81
C PRO A 107 -3.71 3.96 -17.05
N TYR A 108 -5.01 3.66 -16.94
CA TYR A 108 -5.81 3.26 -18.09
C TYR A 108 -5.76 4.37 -19.17
N GLY A 109 -5.55 3.96 -20.44
CA GLY A 109 -5.45 4.86 -21.58
C GLY A 109 -4.01 5.23 -21.99
N TRP A 110 -3.00 4.52 -21.47
CA TRP A 110 -1.62 4.62 -21.92
C TRP A 110 -1.36 3.91 -23.25
#